data_AF-A0A1M5Y5T0-F1
#
_entry.id   AF-A0A1M5Y5T0-F1
#
_cell.length_a   1.000
_cell.length_b   1.000
_cell.length_c   1.000
_cell.angle_alpha   90.00
_cell.angle_beta   90.00
_cell.angle_gamma   90.00
#
_symmetry.space_group_name_H-M   'P 1'
#
loop_
_entity.id
_entity.type
_entity.pdbx_description
1 polymer ?
#
loop_
_entity_poly.entity_id
_entity_poly.type
_entity_poly.pdbx_seq_one_letter_code
_entity_poly.pdbx_strand_id
1 'polypeptide(L)'
;MKRIKTASLDEIRAMKARGETRPTREDAPELDLPDGFWDDATPEPPKTKQPVTLRVDPDILDFFKSQGPKGHLTRMHAVLRSYVDAQKKRSS
;
A
#
# COMPACT_ATOMS: atom_id res chain seq x y z
N MET A 1 6.39 -6.29 -11.12
CA MET A 1 5.70 -5.61 -12.24
C MET A 1 5.01 -4.37 -11.69
N LYS A 2 5.46 -3.19 -12.11
CA LYS A 2 4.95 -1.88 -11.68
C LYS A 2 3.58 -1.66 -12.35
N ARG A 3 2.48 -1.86 -11.61
CA ARG A 3 1.11 -1.58 -12.08
C ARG A 3 0.61 -0.21 -11.60
N ILE A 4 1.51 0.76 -11.49
CA ILE A 4 1.13 2.15 -11.22
C ILE A 4 1.51 2.91 -12.48
N LYS A 5 0.50 3.31 -13.24
CA LYS A 5 0.63 4.16 -14.41
C LYS A 5 0.34 5.59 -13.96
N THR A 6 1.25 6.52 -14.24
CA THR A 6 0.94 7.95 -14.23
C THR A 6 0.06 8.22 -15.43
N ALA A 7 -1.11 8.82 -15.22
CA ALA A 7 -2.04 9.21 -16.27
C ALA A 7 -2.59 10.61 -15.96
N SER A 8 -2.83 11.40 -16.99
CA SER A 8 -3.53 12.69 -16.86
C SER A 8 -5.04 12.47 -16.69
N LEU A 9 -5.75 13.52 -16.26
CA LEU A 9 -7.20 13.47 -16.13
C LEU A 9 -7.90 13.13 -17.46
N ASP A 10 -7.39 13.68 -18.57
CA ASP A 10 -7.93 13.45 -19.91
C ASP A 10 -7.71 12.00 -20.36
N GLU A 11 -6.54 11.43 -20.06
CA GLU A 11 -6.25 10.03 -20.34
C GLU A 11 -7.19 9.08 -19.56
N ILE A 12 -7.45 9.38 -18.29
CA ILE A 12 -8.39 8.61 -17.46
C ILE A 12 -9.81 8.66 -18.03
N ARG A 13 -10.27 9.85 -18.47
CA ARG A 13 -11.59 10.00 -19.11
C ARG A 13 -11.68 9.22 -20.42
N ALA A 14 -10.64 9.26 -21.24
CA ALA A 14 -10.58 8.49 -22.48
C ALA A 14 -10.57 6.98 -22.22
N MET A 15 -9.84 6.50 -21.20
CA MET A 15 -9.88 5.10 -20.78
C MET A 15 -11.28 4.65 -20.35
N LYS A 16 -12.00 5.51 -19.60
CA LYS A 16 -13.39 5.24 -19.20
C LYS A 16 -14.29 5.12 -20.43
N ALA A 17 -14.14 6.02 -21.41
CA ALA A 17 -14.91 5.99 -22.66
C ALA A 17 -14.64 4.73 -23.49
N ARG A 18 -13.40 4.21 -23.47
CA ARG A 18 -13.03 2.96 -24.15
C ARG A 18 -13.39 1.68 -23.37
N GLY A 19 -13.99 1.80 -22.18
CA GLY A 19 -14.35 0.64 -21.35
C GLY A 19 -13.16 -0.04 -20.67
N GLU A 20 -12.01 0.63 -20.57
CA GLU A 20 -10.78 0.09 -19.97
C GLU A 20 -10.73 0.25 -18.44
N THR A 21 -11.73 0.92 -17.85
CA THR A 21 -11.88 1.12 -16.41
C THR A 21 -12.87 0.13 -15.82
N ARG A 22 -12.66 -0.28 -14.57
CA ARG A 22 -13.68 -1.05 -13.83
C ARG A 22 -14.83 -0.12 -13.44
N PRO A 23 -16.07 -0.39 -13.87
CA PRO A 23 -17.22 0.39 -13.43
C PRO A 23 -17.48 0.14 -11.94
N THR A 24 -18.12 1.10 -11.29
CA THR A 24 -18.70 0.91 -9.96
C THR A 24 -19.68 -0.25 -10.03
N ARG A 25 -19.72 -1.09 -8.98
CA ARG A 25 -20.67 -2.20 -8.91
C ARG A 25 -22.10 -1.66 -8.80
N GLU A 26 -23.06 -2.38 -9.39
CA GLU A 26 -24.48 -1.98 -9.36
C GLU A 26 -25.07 -1.98 -7.95
N ASP A 27 -24.53 -2.81 -7.04
CA ASP A 27 -24.94 -2.92 -5.64
C ASP A 27 -24.16 -1.98 -4.70
N ALA A 28 -23.36 -1.06 -5.25
CA ALA A 28 -22.61 -0.13 -4.43
C ALA A 28 -23.58 0.86 -3.74
N PRO A 29 -23.46 1.04 -2.41
CA PRO A 29 -24.25 2.06 -1.73
C PRO A 29 -23.89 3.44 -2.25
N GLU A 30 -24.90 4.29 -2.42
CA GLU A 30 -24.69 5.70 -2.70
C GLU A 30 -24.14 6.39 -1.44
N LEU A 31 -23.00 7.05 -1.59
CA LEU A 31 -22.35 7.83 -0.53
C LEU A 31 -22.67 9.30 -0.76
N ASP A 32 -23.52 9.87 0.07
CA ASP A 32 -23.69 11.31 0.14
C ASP A 32 -22.54 11.91 0.96
N LEU A 33 -21.65 12.62 0.28
CA LEU A 33 -20.52 13.30 0.92
C LEU A 33 -20.95 14.76 1.11
N PRO A 34 -21.04 15.26 2.36
CA PRO A 34 -21.45 16.62 2.61
C PRO A 34 -20.45 17.63 2.02
N ASP A 35 -20.93 18.84 1.75
CA ASP A 35 -20.07 19.94 1.38
C ASP A 35 -18.97 20.15 2.44
N GLY A 36 -17.73 20.27 1.99
CA GLY A 36 -16.57 20.43 2.86
C GLY A 36 -15.97 19.12 3.42
N PHE A 37 -16.48 17.95 3.03
CA PHE A 37 -15.93 16.64 3.47
C PHE A 37 -14.41 16.51 3.30
N TRP A 38 -13.84 17.16 2.27
CA TRP A 38 -12.40 17.10 1.96
C TRP A 38 -11.61 18.32 2.46
N ASP A 39 -12.21 19.28 3.16
CA ASP A 39 -11.55 20.55 3.53
C ASP A 39 -10.35 20.32 4.47
N ASP A 40 -10.47 19.36 5.38
CA ASP A 40 -9.40 18.97 6.32
C ASP A 40 -8.56 17.79 5.82
N ALA A 41 -8.81 17.30 4.61
CA ALA A 41 -8.14 16.11 4.11
C ALA A 41 -6.67 16.39 3.82
N THR A 42 -5.79 15.78 4.62
CA THR A 42 -4.35 15.92 4.45
C THR A 42 -3.84 14.90 3.43
N PRO A 43 -3.17 15.33 2.34
CA PRO A 43 -2.52 14.40 1.42
C PRO A 43 -1.44 13.58 2.14
N GLU A 44 -1.63 12.27 2.28
CA GLU A 44 -0.59 11.39 2.81
C GLU A 44 0.31 10.93 1.64
N PRO A 45 1.57 11.40 1.54
CA PRO A 45 2.45 10.94 0.49
C PRO A 45 2.72 9.44 0.65
N PRO A 46 2.87 8.70 -0.45
CA PRO A 46 3.16 7.27 -0.38
C PRO A 46 4.45 7.06 0.40
N LYS A 47 4.37 6.31 1.51
CA LYS A 47 5.53 5.92 2.32
C LYS A 47 6.41 4.98 1.49
N THR A 48 7.46 5.54 0.87
CA THR A 48 8.44 4.76 0.12
C THR A 48 9.37 4.05 1.10
N LYS A 49 9.47 2.74 0.98
CA LYS A 49 10.47 1.96 1.72
C LYS A 49 11.85 2.29 1.17
N GLN A 50 12.78 2.67 2.03
CA GLN A 50 14.17 2.84 1.62
C GLN A 50 14.80 1.46 1.39
N PRO A 51 15.42 1.21 0.22
CA PRO A 51 16.12 -0.04 -0.02
C PRO A 51 17.38 -0.08 0.84
N VAL A 52 17.54 -1.14 1.63
CA VAL A 52 18.72 -1.38 2.47
C VAL A 52 19.23 -2.79 2.23
N THR A 53 20.56 -2.94 2.27
CA THR A 53 21.22 -4.25 2.25
C THR A 53 21.53 -4.64 3.69
N LEU A 54 20.87 -5.68 4.19
CA LEU A 54 21.05 -6.20 5.55
C LEU A 54 21.47 -7.66 5.49
N ARG A 55 22.43 -8.04 6.35
CA ARG A 55 22.77 -9.46 6.59
C ARG A 55 21.79 -10.03 7.60
N VAL A 56 21.25 -11.21 7.30
CA VAL A 56 20.28 -11.91 8.14
C VAL A 56 20.74 -13.36 8.21
N ASP A 57 20.54 -14.00 9.36
CA ASP A 57 20.90 -15.40 9.53
C ASP A 57 20.09 -16.30 8.55
N PRO A 58 20.71 -17.38 8.05
CA PRO A 58 20.09 -18.21 7.01
C PRO A 58 18.76 -18.83 7.44
N ASP A 59 18.67 -19.28 8.69
CA ASP A 59 17.49 -19.92 9.28
C ASP A 59 16.28 -18.98 9.34
N ILE A 60 16.50 -17.71 9.71
CA ILE A 60 15.47 -16.67 9.71
C ILE A 60 14.96 -16.45 8.27
N LEU A 61 15.87 -16.34 7.31
CA LEU A 61 15.49 -16.14 5.92
C LEU A 61 14.68 -17.31 5.39
N ASP A 62 15.08 -18.54 5.72
CA ASP A 62 14.40 -19.76 5.30
C ASP A 62 13.02 -19.91 5.96
N PHE A 63 12.86 -19.52 7.22
CA PHE A 63 11.57 -19.46 7.91
C PHE A 63 10.57 -18.54 7.18
N PHE A 64 10.99 -17.36 6.73
CA PHE A 64 10.07 -16.45 6.03
C PHE A 64 9.80 -16.87 4.58
N LYS A 65 10.76 -17.54 3.93
CA LYS A 65 10.60 -18.12 2.60
C LYS A 65 9.67 -19.32 2.59
N SER A 66 9.71 -20.17 3.62
CA SER A 66 8.86 -21.37 3.73
C SER A 66 7.36 -21.02 3.78
N GLN A 67 7.02 -19.88 4.39
CA GLN A 67 5.65 -19.32 4.41
C GLN A 67 5.18 -18.75 3.06
N GLY A 68 6.06 -18.72 2.06
CA GLY A 68 5.76 -18.23 0.73
C GLY A 68 6.97 -17.51 0.13
N PRO A 69 7.58 -18.03 -0.95
CA PRO A 69 8.78 -17.44 -1.52
C PRO A 69 8.52 -16.03 -2.06
N LYS A 70 7.30 -15.75 -2.52
CA LYS A 70 6.84 -14.40 -2.87
C LYS A 70 6.32 -13.71 -1.60
N GLY A 71 6.86 -12.52 -1.29
CA GLY A 71 6.39 -11.70 -0.18
C GLY A 71 7.08 -11.93 1.17
N HIS A 72 8.08 -12.83 1.26
CA HIS A 72 8.85 -13.07 2.49
C HIS A 72 9.43 -11.75 3.07
N LEU A 73 10.00 -10.88 2.24
CA LEU A 73 10.47 -9.55 2.66
C LEU A 73 9.38 -8.65 3.23
N THR A 74 8.14 -8.77 2.72
CA THR A 74 7.01 -7.96 3.23
C THR A 74 6.61 -8.43 4.62
N ARG A 75 6.60 -9.75 4.86
CA ARG A 75 6.35 -10.32 6.19
C ARG A 75 7.47 -9.97 7.18
N MET A 76 8.72 -10.12 6.78
CA MET A 76 9.88 -9.69 7.58
C MET A 76 9.76 -8.21 7.98
N HIS A 77 9.41 -7.34 7.02
CA HIS A 77 9.22 -5.92 7.29
C HIS A 77 8.06 -5.65 8.27
N ALA A 78 6.96 -6.42 8.22
CA ALA A 78 5.86 -6.27 9.17
C ALA A 78 6.27 -6.62 10.60
N VAL A 79 7.09 -7.67 10.78
CA VAL A 79 7.65 -8.04 12.08
C VAL A 79 8.57 -6.94 12.61
N LEU A 80 9.49 -6.43 11.79
CA LEU A 80 10.36 -5.32 12.16
C LEU A 80 9.57 -4.07 12.57
N ARG A 81 8.49 -3.76 11.83
CA ARG A 81 7.58 -2.65 12.13
C ARG A 81 6.95 -2.81 13.52
N SER A 82 6.37 -3.98 13.78
CA SER A 82 5.73 -4.29 15.06
C SER A 82 6.72 -4.18 16.23
N TYR A 83 7.95 -4.64 16.05
CA TYR A 83 8.99 -4.51 17.06
C TYR A 83 9.32 -3.05 17.36
N VAL A 84 9.55 -2.23 16.33
CA VAL A 84 9.84 -0.79 16.48
C VAL A 84 8.70 -0.07 17.18
N ASP A 85 7.45 -0.33 16.80
CA ASP A 85 6.29 0.33 17.40
C ASP A 85 6.11 -0.06 18.89
N ALA A 86 6.35 -1.34 19.23
CA ALA A 86 6.36 -1.79 20.63
C ALA A 86 7.49 -1.16 21.45
N GLN A 87 8.68 -0.99 20.87
CA GLN A 87 9.81 -0.33 21.51
C GLN A 87 9.51 1.15 21.79
N LYS A 88 8.96 1.87 20.80
CA LYS A 88 8.57 3.28 20.96
C LYS A 88 7.55 3.46 22.07
N LYS A 89 6.53 2.61 22.14
CA LYS A 89 5.50 2.64 23.19
C LYS A 89 6.09 2.45 24.59
N ARG A 90 7.13 1.61 24.75
CA ARG A 90 7.79 1.40 26.05
C ARG A 90 8.68 2.56 26.48
N SER A 91 9.23 3.31 25.52
CA SER A 91 10.09 4.47 25.78
C SER A 91 9.33 5.79 25.96
N SER A 92 8.00 5.78 25.79
CA SER A 92 7.10 6.93 25.97
C SER A 92 6.39 6.88 27.31
#